data_AF-A0A950LUN5-F1
#
_entry.id   AF-A0A950LUN5-F1
#
_cell.length_a   1.000
_cell.length_b   1.000
_cell.length_c   1.000
_cell.angle_alpha   90.00
_cell.angle_beta   90.00
_cell.angle_gamma   90.00
#
_symmetry.space_group_name_H-M   'P 1'
#
loop_
_entity.id
_entity.type
_entity.pdbx_description
1 polymer ?
#
loop_
_entity_poly.entity_id
_entity_poly.type
_entity_poly.pdbx_seq_one_letter_code
_entity_poly.pdbx_strand_id
1 'polypeptide(L)' 'MHGSRYNAEEFLAAVRPRVAIVSVGAHNSYGQPSQHVLDALTETGSRVMRTDLNGDVAVVAGPRLQVVARGAMVRAP' A
#
# COMPACT_ATOMS: atom_id res chain seq x y z
N MET A 1 -9.29 -1.13 8.88
CA MET A 1 -10.00 -2.39 9.13
C MET A 1 -8.98 -3.41 9.66
N HIS A 2 -9.17 -4.00 10.83
CA HIS A 2 -8.31 -5.09 11.33
C HIS A 2 -8.75 -6.37 10.61
N GLY A 3 -8.17 -6.60 9.43
CA GLY A 3 -8.55 -7.68 8.51
C GLY A 3 -8.13 -9.05 9.03
N SER A 4 -9.09 -9.94 9.22
CA SER A 4 -8.80 -11.37 9.30
C SER A 4 -8.16 -11.83 7.97
N ARG A 5 -7.17 -12.73 8.07
CA ARG A 5 -6.36 -13.23 6.96
C ARG A 5 -7.16 -13.61 5.70
N TYR A 6 -8.33 -14.22 5.89
CA TYR A 6 -9.19 -14.71 4.80
C TYR A 6 -9.99 -13.60 4.10
N ASN A 7 -10.41 -12.57 4.81
CA ASN A 7 -11.19 -11.48 4.22
C ASN A 7 -10.33 -10.51 3.41
N ALA A 8 -9.00 -10.52 3.62
CA ALA A 8 -8.08 -9.66 2.89
C ALA A 8 -7.91 -10.12 1.44
N GLU A 9 -7.75 -11.42 1.19
CA GLU A 9 -7.45 -11.94 -0.16
C GLU A 9 -8.62 -11.75 -1.13
N GLU A 10 -9.84 -12.13 -0.73
CA GLU A 10 -11.05 -11.94 -1.55
C GLU A 10 -11.31 -10.46 -1.82
N PHE A 11 -11.14 -9.61 -0.81
CA PHE A 11 -11.29 -8.16 -0.97
C PHE A 11 -10.26 -7.59 -1.94
N LEU A 12 -8.98 -7.98 -1.81
CA LEU A 12 -7.90 -7.52 -2.68
C LEU A 12 -8.09 -7.98 -4.13
N ALA A 13 -8.58 -9.20 -4.33
CA ALA A 13 -8.95 -9.71 -5.64
C ALA A 13 -10.13 -8.94 -6.25
N ALA A 14 -11.11 -8.53 -5.44
CA ALA A 14 -12.27 -7.77 -5.91
C ALA A 14 -11.93 -6.33 -6.29
N VAL A 15 -11.14 -5.62 -5.46
CA VAL A 15 -10.85 -4.20 -5.67
C VAL A 15 -9.68 -3.94 -6.62
N ARG A 16 -8.77 -4.92 -6.79
CA ARG A 16 -7.57 -4.85 -7.64
C ARG A 16 -6.88 -3.48 -7.57
N PRO A 17 -6.32 -3.12 -6.40
CA PRO A 17 -5.80 -1.78 -6.21
C PRO A 17 -4.65 -1.50 -7.20
N ARG A 18 -4.59 -0.28 -7.73
CA ARG A 18 -3.39 0.18 -8.45
C ARG A 18 -2.29 0.60 -7.49
N VAL A 19 -2.69 1.13 -6.33
CA VAL A 19 -1.80 1.65 -5.28
C VAL A 19 -2.39 1.24 -3.93
N ALA A 20 -1.53 0.77 -3.04
CA ALA A 20 -1.87 0.47 -1.65
C ALA A 20 -0.96 1.29 -0.73
N ILE A 21 -1.55 2.12 0.13
CA ILE A 21 -0.81 2.92 1.12
C ILE A 21 -1.04 2.30 2.48
N VAL A 22 0.05 1.84 3.10
CA VAL A 22 0.03 1.28 4.44
C VAL A 22 0.56 2.32 5.41
N SER A 23 -0.36 2.88 6.20
CA SER A 23 -0.01 3.80 7.28
C SER A 23 0.53 3.01 8.48
N VAL A 24 1.82 3.15 8.74
CA VAL A 24 2.52 2.50 9.85
C VAL A 24 3.64 3.41 10.36
N GLY A 25 3.88 3.38 11.68
CA GLY A 25 4.94 4.15 12.32
C GLY A 25 6.30 3.46 12.24
N ALA A 26 7.39 4.23 12.20
CA ALA A 26 8.78 3.72 12.11
C ALA A 26 9.20 2.79 13.26
N HIS A 27 8.47 2.79 14.38
CA HIS A 27 8.74 1.96 15.55
C HIS A 27 7.57 1.02 15.85
N ASN A 28 6.86 0.54 14.82
CA ASN A 28 5.74 -0.35 15.02
C ASN A 28 6.19 -1.73 15.54
N SER A 29 6.12 -1.92 16.86
CA SER A 29 6.42 -3.17 17.55
C SER A 29 5.27 -4.20 17.49
N TYR A 30 4.11 -3.86 16.92
CA TYR A 30 2.97 -4.75 16.77
C TYR A 30 3.12 -5.80 15.66
N GLY A 31 4.24 -5.79 14.91
CA GLY A 31 4.47 -6.74 13.81
C GLY A 31 3.55 -6.52 12.60
N GLN A 32 2.99 -5.32 12.46
CA GLN A 32 2.14 -4.93 11.34
C GLN A 32 2.87 -3.95 10.39
N PRO A 33 2.55 -3.95 9.09
CA PRO A 33 1.78 -4.98 8.39
C PRO A 33 2.54 -6.32 8.37
N SER A 34 1.82 -7.44 8.40
CA SER A 34 2.46 -8.76 8.26
C SER A 34 3.00 -8.94 6.85
N GLN A 35 4.05 -9.75 6.70
CA GLN A 35 4.65 -10.04 5.40
C GLN A 35 3.62 -10.63 4.41
N HIS A 36 2.76 -11.54 4.89
CA HIS A 36 1.67 -12.12 4.09
C HIS A 36 0.76 -11.05 3.43
N VAL A 37 0.45 -9.97 4.15
CA VAL A 37 -0.40 -8.88 3.59
C VAL A 37 0.37 -8.08 2.54
N LEU A 38 1.67 -7.83 2.77
CA LEU A 38 2.51 -7.13 1.80
C LEU A 38 2.68 -7.94 0.52
N ASP A 39 2.87 -9.25 0.65
CA ASP A 39 2.99 -10.18 -0.47
C ASP A 39 1.69 -10.22 -1.27
N ALA A 40 0.55 -10.44 -0.61
CA ALA A 40 -0.76 -10.45 -1.26
C ALA A 40 -1.05 -9.14 -2.02
N LEU A 41 -0.74 -7.98 -1.42
CA LEU A 41 -0.86 -6.69 -2.12
C LEU A 41 0.03 -6.62 -3.35
N THR A 42 1.29 -7.05 -3.23
CA THR A 42 2.25 -7.03 -4.34
C THR A 42 1.82 -7.96 -5.47
N GLU A 43 1.31 -9.16 -5.14
CA GLU A 43 0.83 -10.16 -6.09
C GLU A 43 -0.39 -9.69 -6.90
N THR A 44 -1.23 -8.81 -6.36
CA THR A 44 -2.30 -8.16 -7.16
C THR A 44 -1.78 -7.20 -8.22
N GLY A 45 -0.48 -6.93 -8.26
CA GLY A 45 0.13 -5.87 -9.08
C GLY A 45 -0.03 -4.48 -8.47
N SER A 46 -0.49 -4.39 -7.22
CA SER A 46 -0.58 -3.11 -6.52
C SER A 46 0.81 -2.55 -6.26
N ARG A 47 0.94 -1.24 -6.44
CA ARG A 47 2.11 -0.54 -5.94
C ARG A 47 1.97 -0.25 -4.45
N VAL A 48 2.77 -0.94 -3.64
CA VAL A 48 2.73 -0.82 -2.17
C VAL A 48 3.64 0.30 -1.68
N MET A 49 3.10 1.19 -0.85
CA MET A 49 3.80 2.29 -0.19
C MET A 49 3.62 2.17 1.32
N ARG A 50 4.68 2.40 2.10
CA ARG A 50 4.60 2.38 3.58
C ARG A 50 5.13 3.69 4.15
N THR A 51 4.41 4.30 5.08
CA THR A 51 4.78 5.61 5.64
C THR A 51 6.04 5.56 6.52
N ASP A 52 6.35 4.41 7.12
CA ASP A 52 7.59 4.22 7.88
C ASP A 52 8.85 4.18 7.00
N LEU A 53 8.71 3.68 5.76
CA LEU A 53 9.81 3.60 4.80
C LEU A 53 9.86 4.80 3.86
N ASN A 54 8.70 5.30 3.43
CA ASN A 54 8.58 6.31 2.38
C ASN A 54 8.31 7.72 2.94
N GLY A 55 8.02 7.85 4.24
CA GLY A 55 7.60 9.12 4.83
C GLY A 55 6.22 9.55 4.34
N ASP A 56 6.06 10.83 4.04
CA ASP A 56 4.79 11.40 3.56
C ASP A 56 4.49 10.91 2.15
N VAL A 57 3.31 10.34 1.96
CA VAL A 57 2.84 9.82 0.67
C VAL A 57 1.60 10.58 0.22
N ALA A 58 1.63 11.10 -1.00
CA ALA A 58 0.49 11.74 -1.64
C ALA A 58 0.07 10.97 -2.90
N VAL A 59 -1.25 10.84 -3.09
CA VAL A 59 -1.84 10.37 -4.35
C VAL A 59 -2.38 11.58 -5.09
N VAL A 60 -1.88 11.79 -6.30
CA VAL A 60 -2.35 12.88 -7.16
C VAL A 60 -3.24 12.29 -8.25
N ALA A 61 -4.50 12.70 -8.24
CA ALA A 61 -5.46 12.36 -9.28
C ALA A 61 -5.33 13.35 -10.43
N GLY A 62 -5.23 12.82 -11.65
CA GLY A 62 -5.13 13.58 -12.89
C GLY A 62 -5.35 12.65 -14.08
N PRO A 63 -4.93 13.04 -15.30
CA PRO A 63 -5.04 12.16 -16.48
C PRO A 63 -4.36 10.79 -16.30
N ARG A 64 -3.39 10.72 -15.39
CA ARG A 64 -2.80 9.47 -14.89
C ARG A 64 -2.66 9.57 -13.37
N LEU A 65 -2.79 8.43 -12.70
CA LEU A 65 -2.55 8.33 -11.26
C LEU A 65 -1.05 8.47 -10.98
N GLN A 66 -0.69 9.35 -10.05
CA GLN A 66 0.68 9.54 -9.59
C GLN A 66 0.79 9.36 -8.08
N VAL A 67 1.93 8.85 -7.64
CA VAL A 67 2.26 8.68 -6.22
C VAL A 67 3.57 9.41 -5.95
N VAL A 68 3.57 10.30 -4.97
CA VAL A 68 4.73 11.10 -4.57
C VAL A 68 5.09 10.76 -3.13
N ALA A 69 6.38 10.54 -2.86
CA ALA A 69 6.92 10.34 -1.52
C ALA A 69 8.03 11.36 -1.25
N ARG A 70 7.91 12.18 -0.19
CA ARG A 70 8.87 13.26 0.16
C ARG A 70 9.48 14.02 -1.05
N GLY A 71 8.67 14.28 -2.08
CA GLY A 71 9.05 14.98 -3.32
C GLY A 71 9.59 14.12 -4.47
N ALA A 72 9.91 12.85 -4.26
CA ALA A 72 10.25 11.93 -5.35
C ALA A 72 8.97 11.41 -6.03
N MET A 73 8.79 11.74 -7.30
CA MET A 73 7.66 11.28 -8.09
C MET A 73 7.92 9.88 -8.62
N VAL A 74 6.94 8.98 -8.45
CA VAL A 74 7.02 7.65 -9.02
C VAL A 74 5.67 7.30 -9.65
N ARG A 75 5.68 6.80 -10.88
CA ARG A 75 4.47 6.50 -11.63
C ARG A 75 3.85 5.17 -11.17
N ALA A 76 2.53 5.09 -11.17
CA ALA A 76 1.87 3.79 -11.12
C ALA A 76 2.03 3.10 -12.49
N PRO A 77 2.14 1.75 -12.54
CA PRO A 77 2.07 1.02 -13.80
C PRO A 77 0.74 1.29 -14.54
#